data_AF-A0A436VUD2-F1
#
_entry.id   AF-A0A436VUD2-F1
#
_cell.length_a   1.000
_cell.length_b   1.000
_cell.length_c   1.000
_cell.angle_alpha   90.00
_cell.angle_beta   90.00
_cell.angle_gamma   90.00
#
_symmetry.space_group_name_H-M   'P 1'
#
loop_
_entity.id
_entity.type
_entity.pdbx_description
1 polymer ?
#
loop_
_entity_poly.entity_id
_entity_poly.type
_entity_poly.pdbx_seq_one_letter_code
_entity_poly.pdbx_strand_id
1 'polypeptide(L)' 'MFLLNRHPDHRHPLTPQDAAMLGLAGVEAAERFLAARDSQAETPLHALPALAGELGIGALHI' A
#
# COMPACT_ATOMS: atom_id res chain seq x y z
N MET A 1 -17.65 -5.04 15.69
CA MET A 1 -16.90 -6.13 16.33
C MET A 1 -15.45 -6.01 15.89
N PHE A 2 -14.50 -5.84 16.80
CA PHE A 2 -13.08 -5.78 16.45
C PHE A 2 -12.50 -7.19 16.43
N LEU A 3 -12.07 -7.65 15.26
CA LEU A 3 -11.31 -8.89 15.13
C LEU A 3 -9.84 -8.61 15.41
N LEU A 4 -9.27 -9.33 16.37
CA LEU A 4 -7.84 -9.25 16.65
C LEU A 4 -7.06 -10.00 15.58
N ASN A 5 -6.00 -9.38 15.07
CA ASN A 5 -5.04 -10.06 14.23
C ASN A 5 -4.32 -11.14 15.06
N ARG A 6 -4.54 -12.41 14.69
CA ARG A 6 -3.97 -13.60 15.35
C ARG A 6 -2.73 -14.14 14.64
N HIS A 7 -2.21 -13.43 13.64
CA HIS A 7 -1.03 -13.85 12.93
C HIS A 7 0.18 -13.91 13.90
N PRO A 8 1.01 -14.97 13.86
CA PRO A 8 2.17 -15.10 14.75
C PRO A 8 3.11 -13.89 14.70
N ASP A 9 3.31 -13.33 13.49
CA ASP A 9 4.19 -12.19 13.29
C ASP A 9 3.52 -10.83 13.57
N HIS A 10 2.26 -10.82 14.01
CA HIS A 10 1.59 -9.58 14.37
C HIS A 10 2.35 -8.87 15.51
N ARG A 11 2.62 -7.57 15.32
CA ARG A 11 3.40 -6.71 16.24
C ARG A 11 4.87 -7.09 16.41
N HIS A 12 5.40 -7.96 15.56
CA HIS A 12 6.84 -8.20 15.49
C HIS A 12 7.49 -7.26 14.47
N PRO A 13 8.80 -6.98 14.60
CA PRO A 13 9.55 -6.31 13.55
C PRO A 13 9.43 -7.07 12.23
N LEU A 14 9.50 -6.35 11.11
CA LEU A 14 9.67 -6.96 9.81
C LEU A 14 10.93 -7.83 9.81
N THR A 15 10.91 -8.91 9.02
CA THR A 15 12.13 -9.67 8.76
C THR A 15 13.18 -8.74 8.12
N PRO A 16 14.48 -9.03 8.24
CA PRO A 16 15.51 -8.21 7.60
C PRO A 16 15.29 -8.05 6.08
N GLN A 17 14.80 -9.10 5.44
CA GLN A 17 14.44 -9.10 4.02
C GLN A 17 13.29 -8.12 3.73
N ASP A 18 12.19 -8.20 4.49
CA ASP A 18 11.04 -7.32 4.28
C ASP A 18 11.35 -5.88 4.63
N ALA A 19 12.15 -5.65 5.67
CA ALA A 19 12.60 -4.31 6.04
C ALA A 19 13.43 -3.67 4.92
N ALA A 20 14.29 -4.44 4.25
CA ALA A 20 15.05 -3.95 3.09
C ALA A 20 14.15 -3.70 1.87
N MET A 21 13.20 -4.61 1.59
CA MET A 21 12.32 -4.55 0.43
C MET A 21 11.24 -3.47 0.54
N LEU A 22 10.66 -3.28 1.73
CA LEU A 22 9.56 -2.35 2.00
C LEU A 22 10.05 -1.00 2.56
N GLY A 23 11.35 -0.87 2.81
CA GLY A 23 12.00 0.35 3.26
C GLY A 23 12.47 1.24 2.10
N LEU A 24 13.16 2.33 2.44
CA LEU A 24 13.63 3.34 1.46
C LEU A 24 14.51 2.74 0.36
N ALA A 25 15.40 1.79 0.70
CA ALA A 25 16.24 1.12 -0.28
C ALA A 25 15.43 0.35 -1.34
N GLY A 26 14.31 -0.25 -0.94
CA GLY A 26 13.37 -0.92 -1.84
C GLY A 26 12.62 0.05 -2.73
N VAL A 27 12.20 1.21 -2.20
CA VAL A 27 11.58 2.29 -2.98
C VAL A 27 12.53 2.77 -4.09
N GLU A 28 13.78 3.09 -3.76
CA GLU A 28 14.76 3.54 -4.75
C GLU A 28 15.00 2.48 -5.83
N ALA A 29 15.03 1.20 -5.45
CA ALA A 29 15.18 0.11 -6.42
C ALA A 29 13.97 0.00 -7.36
N ALA A 30 12.75 0.12 -6.82
CA ALA A 30 11.51 0.09 -7.60
C ALA A 30 11.41 1.30 -8.54
N GLU A 31 11.73 2.51 -8.06
CA GLU A 31 11.71 3.72 -8.88
C GLU A 31 12.68 3.64 -10.06
N ARG A 32 13.92 3.18 -9.83
CA ARG A 32 14.90 2.96 -10.91
C ARG A 32 14.38 1.97 -11.96
N PHE A 33 13.69 0.91 -11.54
CA PHE A 33 13.12 -0.07 -12.45
C PHE A 33 11.94 0.51 -13.24
N LEU A 34 11.04 1.23 -12.58
CA LEU A 34 9.88 1.85 -13.22
C LEU A 34 10.29 2.94 -14.22
N ALA A 35 11.31 3.73 -13.91
CA ALA A 35 11.91 4.76 -14.79
C ALA A 35 12.36 4.23 -16.16
N ALA A 36 12.73 2.95 -16.23
CA ALA A 36 13.17 2.32 -17.47
C ALA A 36 12.01 1.78 -18.33
N ARG A 37 10.75 1.88 -17.87
CA ARG A 37 9.58 1.32 -18.56
C ARG A 37 8.91 2.35 -19.46
N ASP A 38 8.68 1.98 -20.72
CA ASP A 38 7.82 2.76 -21.62
C ASP A 38 6.40 2.87 -21.04
N SER A 39 5.75 4.03 -21.24
CA SER A 39 4.43 4.35 -20.68
C SER A 39 4.35 4.39 -19.15
N GLN A 40 5.43 4.80 -18.46
CA GLN A 40 5.34 5.16 -17.05
C GLN A 40 4.51 6.44 -16.88
N ALA A 41 3.27 6.27 -16.43
CA ALA A 41 2.44 7.34 -15.89
C ALA A 41 1.87 6.85 -14.55
N GLU A 42 1.76 7.76 -13.59
CA GLU A 42 1.10 7.45 -12.32
C GLU A 42 -0.36 7.05 -12.59
N THR A 43 -0.77 5.91 -12.05
CA THR A 43 -2.18 5.50 -12.07
C THR A 43 -2.95 6.39 -11.12
N PRO A 44 -4.02 7.08 -11.58
CA PRO A 44 -4.78 7.98 -10.72
C PRO A 44 -5.39 7.22 -9.54
N LEU A 45 -5.42 7.87 -8.37
CA LEU A 45 -6.16 7.42 -7.21
C LEU A 45 -7.48 8.20 -7.12
N HIS A 46 -8.58 7.56 -7.48
CA HIS A 46 -9.90 8.17 -7.59
C HIS A 46 -10.65 8.16 -6.26
N ALA A 47 -11.08 9.33 -5.79
CA ALA A 47 -11.98 9.44 -4.63
C ALA A 47 -13.43 9.14 -5.03
N LEU A 48 -14.11 8.31 -4.24
CA LEU A 48 -15.51 7.89 -4.45
C LEU A 48 -16.40 8.26 -3.25
N PRO A 49 -16.62 9.56 -2.97
CA PRO A 49 -17.32 10.01 -1.76
C PRO A 49 -18.79 9.58 -1.70
N ALA A 50 -19.49 9.53 -2.85
CA ALA A 50 -20.89 9.07 -2.89
C ALA A 50 -21.01 7.60 -2.48
N LEU A 51 -20.14 6.73 -3.01
CA LEU A 51 -20.13 5.31 -2.67
C LEU A 51 -19.68 5.08 -1.22
N ALA A 52 -18.73 5.87 -0.71
CA ALA A 52 -18.38 5.85 0.71
C ALA A 52 -19.58 6.18 1.61
N GLY A 53 -20.41 7.15 1.21
CA GLY A 53 -21.66 7.50 1.89
C GLY A 53 -22.67 6.36 1.91
N GLU A 54 -22.90 5.72 0.77
CA GLU A 54 -23.79 4.54 0.66
C GLU A 54 -23.32 3.36 1.51
N LEU A 55 -21.99 3.17 1.64
CA LEU A 55 -21.40 2.10 2.45
C LEU A 55 -21.28 2.44 3.94
N GLY A 56 -21.53 3.69 4.33
CA GLY A 56 -21.34 4.16 5.71
C GLY A 56 -19.89 4.15 6.19
N ILE A 57 -18.92 4.35 5.30
CA ILE A 57 -17.48 4.39 5.60
C ILE A 57 -16.90 5.81 5.44
N GLY A 58 -15.76 6.08 6.09
CA GLY A 58 -15.17 7.43 6.11
C GLY A 58 -14.65 7.93 4.76
N ALA A 59 -14.06 7.04 3.95
CA ALA A 59 -13.56 7.36 2.62
C ALA A 59 -13.40 6.10 1.78
N LEU A 60 -13.45 6.26 0.46
CA LEU A 60 -13.13 5.23 -0.51
C LEU A 60 -12.29 5.85 -1.62
N HIS A 61 -11.14 5.24 -1.88
CA HIS A 61 -10.26 5.58 -3.00
C HIS A 61 -9.94 4.30 -3.77
N ILE A 62 -9.89 4.38 -5.11
CA ILE A 62 -9.53 3.27 -6.02
C ILE A 62 -8.48 3.74 -7.00
#